data_AF-A0A357QJP4-F1
#
_entry.id   AF-A0A357QJP4-F1
#
_cell.length_a   1.000
_cell.length_b   1.000
_cell.length_c   1.000
_cell.angle_alpha   90.00
_cell.angle_beta   90.00
_cell.angle_gamma   90.00
#
_symmetry.space_group_name_H-M   'P 1'
#
loop_
_entity.id
_entity.type
_entity.pdbx_description
1 polymer ?
#
loop_
_entity_poly.entity_id
_entity_poly.type
_entity_poly.pdbx_seq_one_letter_code
_entity_poly.pdbx_strand_id
1 'polypeptide(L)'
;MDIIQLENELKKSYKDFFLFALELTRSIDKNNSNLKFAVVNMQIALELFLKYYFLKKGKTDWLFSDLTKLKFKDFSVILDLFYRKDKKLLVTKKTHLKNILEARNKIVHSGKDSWNEELAVNLINTTLFIQNVLNREFNETLIETSIDPENGLSGNEIWRKGTEDFAKNLAKLNNKKVYECWFCYSKSFVDKKIFTCDELDDEGFQCITCLNSF
;
A
#
# COMPACT_ATOMS: atom_id res chain seq x y z
N MET A 1 1.75 14.09 -25.19
CA MET A 1 2.27 13.13 -24.21
C MET A 1 2.13 11.75 -24.81
N ASP A 2 3.22 11.02 -24.96
CA ASP A 2 3.17 9.61 -25.37
C ASP A 2 3.00 8.68 -24.15
N ILE A 3 2.84 7.38 -24.42
CA ILE A 3 2.61 6.37 -23.37
C ILE A 3 3.81 6.24 -22.42
N ILE A 4 5.03 6.41 -22.91
CA ILE A 4 6.26 6.27 -22.12
C ILE A 4 6.39 7.44 -21.14
N GLN A 5 6.15 8.66 -21.62
CA GLN A 5 6.11 9.85 -20.79
C GLN A 5 5.02 9.71 -19.71
N LEU A 6 3.83 9.25 -20.09
CA LEU A 6 2.74 9.02 -19.13
C LEU A 6 3.12 7.97 -18.08
N GLU A 7 3.77 6.87 -18.46
CA GLU A 7 4.22 5.85 -17.51
C GLU A 7 5.21 6.42 -16.49
N ASN A 8 6.17 7.23 -16.95
CA ASN A 8 7.15 7.88 -16.09
C ASN A 8 6.52 8.89 -15.14
N GLU A 9 5.56 9.69 -15.62
CA GLU A 9 4.82 10.65 -14.79
C GLU A 9 3.98 9.93 -13.73
N LEU A 10 3.24 8.87 -14.12
CA LEU A 10 2.51 8.03 -13.17
C LEU A 10 3.45 7.44 -12.13
N LYS A 11 4.60 6.91 -12.56
CA LYS A 11 5.60 6.32 -11.66
C LYS A 11 6.09 7.31 -10.63
N LYS A 12 6.54 8.48 -11.08
CA LYS A 12 7.03 9.54 -10.21
C LYS A 12 5.95 9.99 -9.23
N SER A 13 4.77 10.33 -9.74
CA SER A 13 3.70 10.89 -8.91
C SER A 13 3.18 9.91 -7.87
N TYR A 14 2.97 8.62 -8.20
CA TYR A 14 2.50 7.68 -7.18
C TYR A 14 3.53 7.52 -6.05
N LYS A 15 4.84 7.50 -6.38
CA LYS A 15 5.92 7.41 -5.38
C LYS A 15 5.92 8.64 -4.47
N ASP A 16 5.81 9.83 -5.03
CA ASP A 16 5.76 11.08 -4.26
C ASP A 16 4.57 11.09 -3.27
N PHE A 17 3.36 10.78 -3.75
CA PHE A 17 2.16 10.70 -2.90
C PHE A 17 2.27 9.59 -1.84
N PHE A 18 2.84 8.44 -2.21
CA PHE A 18 3.03 7.31 -1.30
C PHE A 18 3.97 7.67 -0.15
N LEU A 19 5.16 8.21 -0.46
CA LEU A 19 6.16 8.58 0.53
C LEU A 19 5.65 9.67 1.47
N PHE A 20 4.93 10.66 0.94
CA PHE A 20 4.33 11.70 1.77
C PHE A 20 3.24 11.15 2.69
N ALA A 21 2.38 10.25 2.20
CA ALA A 21 1.39 9.57 3.03
C ALA A 21 2.02 8.68 4.11
N LEU A 22 3.14 8.02 3.79
CA LEU A 22 3.89 7.20 4.75
C LEU A 22 4.51 8.07 5.85
N GLU A 23 5.05 9.23 5.51
CA GLU A 23 5.59 10.18 6.49
C GLU A 23 4.50 10.66 7.46
N LEU A 24 3.34 11.05 6.94
CA LEU A 24 2.19 11.42 7.76
C LEU A 24 1.74 10.26 8.66
N THR A 25 1.83 9.02 8.15
CA THR A 25 1.46 7.80 8.88
C THR A 25 2.28 7.59 10.16
N ARG A 26 3.58 7.95 10.13
CA ARG A 26 4.49 7.81 11.28
C ARG A 26 3.96 8.52 12.52
N SER A 27 3.35 9.67 12.31
CA SER A 27 2.84 10.54 13.38
C SER A 27 1.33 10.46 13.55
N ILE A 28 0.61 9.50 12.95
CA ILE A 28 -0.85 9.38 13.14
C ILE A 28 -1.18 9.13 14.61
N ASP A 29 -1.99 10.02 15.19
CA ASP A 29 -2.57 9.87 16.53
C ASP A 29 -4.00 10.43 16.58
N LYS A 30 -4.70 10.24 17.71
CA LYS A 30 -6.07 10.72 17.92
C LYS A 30 -6.22 12.25 17.99
N ASN A 31 -5.12 12.96 18.21
CA ASN A 31 -5.06 14.38 18.52
C ASN A 31 -4.58 15.24 17.36
N ASN A 32 -4.16 14.64 16.24
CA ASN A 32 -3.70 15.35 15.06
C ASN A 32 -4.51 15.00 13.80
N SER A 33 -4.37 15.86 12.80
CA SER A 33 -5.06 15.74 11.52
C SER A 33 -4.30 14.87 10.51
N ASN A 34 -3.25 14.14 10.89
CA ASN A 34 -2.41 13.45 9.92
C ASN A 34 -3.14 12.27 9.28
N LEU A 35 -4.09 11.64 9.99
CA LEU A 35 -4.90 10.57 9.41
C LEU A 35 -5.66 11.03 8.14
N LYS A 36 -6.33 12.19 8.19
CA LYS A 36 -7.08 12.68 7.02
C LYS A 36 -6.17 12.97 5.84
N PHE A 37 -5.01 13.59 6.07
CA PHE A 37 -4.06 13.92 5.02
C PHE A 37 -3.39 12.66 4.47
N ALA A 38 -3.01 11.71 5.32
CA ALA A 38 -2.43 10.45 4.89
C ALA A 38 -3.43 9.64 4.04
N VAL A 39 -4.70 9.60 4.41
CA VAL A 39 -5.76 8.92 3.66
C VAL A 39 -5.97 9.54 2.28
N VAL A 40 -6.04 10.87 2.20
CA VAL A 40 -6.19 11.57 0.90
C VAL A 40 -5.01 11.27 -0.02
N ASN A 41 -3.78 11.41 0.50
CA ASN A 41 -2.58 11.18 -0.30
C ASN A 41 -2.41 9.70 -0.69
N MET A 42 -2.71 8.77 0.22
CA MET A 42 -2.64 7.33 -0.09
C MET A 42 -3.71 6.91 -1.10
N GLN A 43 -4.91 7.50 -1.09
CA GLN A 43 -5.91 7.23 -2.13
C GLN A 43 -5.39 7.63 -3.51
N ILE A 44 -4.77 8.82 -3.62
CA ILE A 44 -4.17 9.30 -4.86
C ILE A 44 -3.02 8.37 -5.28
N ALA A 45 -2.14 8.00 -4.34
CA ALA A 45 -1.05 7.06 -4.58
C ALA A 45 -1.58 5.72 -5.13
N LEU A 46 -2.60 5.13 -4.51
CA LEU A 46 -3.21 3.88 -4.95
C LEU A 46 -3.80 3.99 -6.36
N GLU A 47 -4.48 5.09 -6.66
CA GLU A 47 -5.05 5.32 -7.99
C GLU A 47 -3.97 5.42 -9.06
N LEU A 48 -2.94 6.22 -8.84
CA LEU A 48 -1.83 6.38 -9.77
C LEU A 48 -1.01 5.10 -9.90
N PHE A 49 -0.83 4.36 -8.80
CA PHE A 49 -0.14 3.08 -8.79
C PHE A 49 -0.87 2.03 -9.64
N LEU A 50 -2.19 1.89 -9.51
CA LEU A 50 -2.94 0.92 -10.33
C LEU A 50 -2.96 1.30 -11.81
N LYS A 51 -2.94 2.61 -12.12
CA LYS A 51 -2.76 3.08 -13.51
C LYS A 51 -1.38 2.70 -14.04
N TYR A 52 -0.32 2.97 -13.27
CA TYR A 52 1.05 2.58 -13.58
C TYR A 52 1.18 1.06 -13.78
N TYR A 53 0.63 0.27 -12.86
CA TYR A 53 0.64 -1.20 -12.89
C TYR A 53 0.10 -1.73 -14.22
N PHE A 54 -1.11 -1.29 -14.62
CA PHE A 54 -1.70 -1.76 -15.87
C PHE A 54 -0.94 -1.25 -17.10
N LEU A 55 -0.44 -0.03 -17.06
CA LEU A 55 0.33 0.53 -18.17
C LEU A 55 1.64 -0.26 -18.39
N LYS A 56 2.43 -0.47 -17.32
CA LYS A 56 3.68 -1.24 -17.37
C LYS A 56 3.50 -2.70 -17.78
N LYS A 57 2.33 -3.29 -17.47
CA LYS A 57 1.95 -4.64 -17.94
C LYS A 57 1.39 -4.67 -19.37
N GLY A 58 1.36 -3.53 -20.08
CA GLY A 58 0.80 -3.42 -21.42
C GLY A 58 -0.72 -3.64 -21.50
N LYS A 59 -1.45 -3.42 -20.40
CA LYS A 59 -2.91 -3.63 -20.28
C LYS A 59 -3.69 -2.34 -20.50
N THR A 60 -3.42 -1.65 -21.62
CA THR A 60 -4.02 -0.34 -21.95
C THR A 60 -5.55 -0.40 -22.05
N ASP A 61 -6.13 -1.48 -22.59
CA ASP A 61 -7.58 -1.67 -22.68
C ASP A 61 -8.28 -1.73 -21.32
N TRP A 62 -7.56 -2.06 -20.25
CA TRP A 62 -8.10 -2.12 -18.90
C TRP A 62 -8.03 -0.76 -18.20
N LEU A 63 -7.22 0.14 -18.73
CA LEU A 63 -6.86 1.42 -18.15
C LEU A 63 -7.64 2.59 -18.78
N PHE A 64 -7.74 2.61 -20.11
CA PHE A 64 -8.30 3.74 -20.85
C PHE A 64 -9.75 3.48 -21.29
N SER A 65 -10.61 4.49 -21.13
CA SER A 65 -11.90 4.54 -21.82
C SER A 65 -11.75 5.02 -23.26
N ASP A 66 -10.72 5.82 -23.51
CA ASP A 66 -10.34 6.31 -24.84
C ASP A 66 -8.81 6.47 -24.88
N LEU A 67 -8.13 5.54 -25.55
CA LEU A 67 -6.67 5.53 -25.64
C LEU A 67 -6.15 6.71 -26.47
N THR A 68 -6.88 7.15 -27.49
CA THR A 68 -6.44 8.23 -28.38
C THR A 68 -6.34 9.57 -27.66
N LYS A 69 -7.15 9.75 -26.61
CA LYS A 69 -7.16 10.94 -25.74
C LYS A 69 -6.47 10.70 -24.40
N LEU A 70 -5.91 9.50 -24.19
CA LEU A 70 -5.37 9.06 -22.90
C LEU A 70 -6.36 9.26 -21.75
N LYS A 71 -7.66 9.08 -22.01
CA LYS A 71 -8.71 9.24 -21.00
C LYS A 71 -8.83 7.96 -20.19
N PHE A 72 -8.51 8.03 -18.90
CA PHE A 72 -8.64 6.92 -17.97
C PHE A 72 -10.10 6.55 -17.70
N LYS A 73 -10.34 5.26 -17.42
CA LYS A 73 -11.57 4.80 -16.77
C LYS A 73 -11.64 5.34 -15.34
N ASP A 74 -12.84 5.38 -14.79
CA ASP A 74 -13.03 5.68 -13.37
C ASP A 74 -12.22 4.74 -12.48
N PHE A 75 -11.65 5.28 -11.40
CA PHE A 75 -10.81 4.50 -10.51
C PHE A 75 -11.52 3.27 -9.93
N SER A 76 -12.82 3.38 -9.63
CA SER A 76 -13.63 2.26 -9.16
C SER A 76 -13.66 1.09 -10.16
N VAL A 77 -13.68 1.38 -11.46
CA VAL A 77 -13.63 0.37 -12.54
C VAL A 77 -12.24 -0.26 -12.61
N ILE A 78 -11.17 0.55 -12.52
CA ILE A 78 -9.78 0.08 -12.51
C ILE A 78 -9.52 -0.86 -11.31
N LEU A 79 -9.96 -0.44 -10.12
CA LEU A 79 -9.86 -1.24 -8.90
C LEU A 79 -10.64 -2.56 -9.01
N ASP A 80 -11.86 -2.51 -9.57
CA ASP A 80 -12.68 -3.69 -9.81
C ASP A 80 -12.01 -4.68 -10.78
N LEU A 81 -11.36 -4.16 -11.82
CA LEU A 81 -10.61 -4.98 -12.79
C LEU A 81 -9.41 -5.66 -12.14
N PHE A 82 -8.63 -4.95 -11.33
CA PHE A 82 -7.49 -5.53 -10.60
C PHE A 82 -7.93 -6.74 -9.76
N TYR A 83 -8.99 -6.59 -8.96
CA TYR A 83 -9.51 -7.68 -8.11
C TYR A 83 -10.08 -8.87 -8.89
N ARG A 84 -10.57 -8.65 -10.11
CA ARG A 84 -11.10 -9.74 -10.95
C ARG A 84 -9.99 -10.53 -11.63
N LYS A 85 -8.90 -9.86 -12.03
CA LYS A 85 -7.87 -10.43 -12.89
C LYS A 85 -6.67 -10.97 -12.12
N ASP A 86 -6.27 -10.33 -11.03
CA ASP A 86 -4.99 -10.61 -10.36
C ASP A 86 -5.19 -11.23 -8.97
N LYS A 87 -5.92 -12.34 -8.91
CA LYS A 87 -6.31 -13.04 -7.66
C LYS A 87 -5.13 -13.42 -6.76
N LYS A 88 -3.95 -13.65 -7.34
CA LYS A 88 -2.73 -14.05 -6.61
C LYS A 88 -2.08 -12.91 -5.81
N LEU A 89 -2.50 -11.66 -6.06
CA LEU A 89 -1.98 -10.46 -5.43
C LEU A 89 -2.93 -9.88 -4.36
N LEU A 90 -4.08 -10.53 -4.12
CA LEU A 90 -5.14 -10.04 -3.24
C LEU A 90 -4.87 -10.31 -1.76
N VAL A 91 -3.77 -9.76 -1.27
CA VAL A 91 -3.40 -9.81 0.15
C VAL A 91 -4.31 -8.91 0.98
N THR A 92 -4.70 -7.77 0.42
CA THR A 92 -5.63 -6.81 1.04
C THR A 92 -7.03 -7.00 0.49
N LYS A 93 -8.06 -6.88 1.35
CA LYS A 93 -9.46 -6.98 0.94
C LYS A 93 -9.85 -5.75 0.10
N LYS A 94 -10.65 -5.98 -0.94
CA LYS A 94 -11.20 -4.89 -1.78
C LYS A 94 -11.94 -3.83 -0.97
N THR A 95 -12.59 -4.25 0.11
CA THR A 95 -13.30 -3.36 1.04
C THR A 95 -12.37 -2.36 1.72
N HIS A 96 -11.15 -2.74 2.09
CA HIS A 96 -10.17 -1.82 2.71
C HIS A 96 -9.83 -0.69 1.73
N LEU A 97 -9.59 -1.02 0.46
CA LEU A 97 -9.26 -0.04 -0.58
C LEU A 97 -10.46 0.85 -0.94
N LYS A 98 -11.68 0.29 -0.94
CA LYS A 98 -12.92 1.07 -1.09
C LYS A 98 -13.15 2.03 0.07
N ASN A 99 -12.87 1.60 1.31
CA ASN A 99 -13.01 2.45 2.49
C ASN A 99 -12.09 3.69 2.40
N ILE A 100 -10.87 3.54 1.88
CA ILE A 100 -9.96 4.67 1.62
C ILE A 100 -10.54 5.65 0.58
N LEU A 101 -11.13 5.14 -0.50
CA LEU A 101 -11.80 5.96 -1.52
C LEU A 101 -13.00 6.73 -0.94
N GLU A 102 -13.85 6.06 -0.18
CA GLU A 102 -15.02 6.68 0.46
C GLU A 102 -14.62 7.72 1.51
N ALA A 103 -13.59 7.43 2.31
CA ALA A 103 -13.05 8.37 3.28
C ALA A 103 -12.50 9.62 2.60
N ARG A 104 -11.71 9.47 1.53
CA ARG A 104 -11.21 10.60 0.73
C ARG A 104 -12.36 11.46 0.20
N ASN A 105 -13.42 10.85 -0.34
CA ASN A 105 -14.58 11.60 -0.82
C ASN A 105 -15.28 12.37 0.30
N LYS A 106 -15.46 11.75 1.48
CA LYS A 106 -16.02 12.42 2.67
C LYS A 106 -15.14 13.60 3.10
N ILE A 107 -13.82 13.42 3.16
CA ILE A 107 -12.87 14.47 3.56
C ILE A 107 -12.91 15.64 2.56
N VAL A 108 -12.80 15.36 1.26
CA VAL A 108 -12.77 16.38 0.21
C VAL A 108 -14.08 17.16 0.12
N HIS A 109 -15.24 16.49 0.27
CA HIS A 109 -16.54 17.14 0.09
C HIS A 109 -17.14 17.73 1.37
N SER A 110 -16.76 17.23 2.55
CA SER A 110 -17.38 17.65 3.81
C SER A 110 -16.41 18.04 4.91
N GLY A 111 -15.10 17.93 4.69
CA GLY A 111 -14.07 18.26 5.68
C GLY A 111 -14.12 17.40 6.94
N LYS A 112 -14.90 16.31 6.96
CA LYS A 112 -15.11 15.47 8.16
C LYS A 112 -13.79 14.85 8.62
N ASP A 113 -13.45 15.15 9.88
CA ASP A 113 -12.14 14.93 10.50
C ASP A 113 -12.22 14.10 11.80
N SER A 114 -13.09 13.09 11.84
CA SER A 114 -13.14 12.23 13.02
C SER A 114 -12.06 11.15 12.91
N TRP A 115 -11.20 11.06 13.93
CA TRP A 115 -10.35 9.90 14.14
C TRP A 115 -11.13 8.60 13.92
N ASN A 116 -10.57 7.71 13.11
CA ASN A 116 -11.16 6.40 12.84
C ASN A 116 -10.04 5.36 12.76
N GLU A 117 -9.97 4.51 13.79
CA GLU A 117 -8.96 3.46 13.90
C GLU A 117 -9.02 2.45 12.76
N GLU A 118 -10.22 2.05 12.33
CA GLU A 118 -10.40 1.15 11.19
C GLU A 118 -9.87 1.77 9.90
N LEU A 119 -10.12 3.06 9.68
CA LEU A 119 -9.59 3.80 8.54
C LEU A 119 -8.06 3.85 8.57
N ALA A 120 -7.47 4.06 9.74
CA ALA A 120 -6.03 4.07 9.91
C ALA A 120 -5.41 2.69 9.64
N VAL A 121 -6.06 1.61 10.08
CA VAL A 121 -5.65 0.22 9.74
C VAL A 121 -5.80 -0.06 8.23
N ASN A 122 -6.86 0.45 7.58
CA ASN A 122 -7.05 0.34 6.14
C ASN A 122 -5.97 1.11 5.35
N LEU A 123 -5.52 2.25 5.88
CA LEU A 123 -4.40 3.02 5.32
C LEU A 123 -3.12 2.18 5.34
N ILE A 124 -2.76 1.57 6.48
CA ILE A 124 -1.57 0.70 6.58
C ILE A 124 -1.64 -0.49 5.62
N ASN A 125 -2.79 -1.17 5.58
CA ASN A 125 -3.03 -2.28 4.67
C ASN A 125 -2.91 -1.87 3.19
N THR A 126 -3.26 -0.62 2.86
CA THR A 126 -3.12 -0.06 1.51
C THR A 126 -1.66 0.22 1.17
N THR A 127 -0.91 0.81 2.12
CA THR A 127 0.53 1.02 2.00
C THR A 127 1.26 -0.28 1.69
N LEU A 128 1.01 -1.31 2.50
CA LEU A 128 1.65 -2.62 2.36
C LEU A 128 1.19 -3.37 1.11
N PHE A 129 -0.06 -3.17 0.68
CA PHE A 129 -0.54 -3.68 -0.59
C PHE A 129 0.25 -3.13 -1.79
N ILE A 130 0.44 -1.81 -1.86
CA ILE A 130 1.20 -1.17 -2.94
C ILE A 130 2.64 -1.69 -2.94
N GLN A 131 3.32 -1.69 -1.78
CA GLN A 131 4.68 -2.23 -1.63
C GLN A 131 4.76 -3.69 -2.13
N ASN A 132 3.87 -4.55 -1.66
CA ASN A 132 3.87 -5.97 -1.99
C ASN A 132 3.63 -6.21 -3.50
N VAL A 133 2.68 -5.50 -4.10
CA VAL A 133 2.42 -5.65 -5.54
C VAL A 133 3.62 -5.13 -6.34
N LEU A 134 4.20 -4.00 -5.95
CA LEU A 134 5.35 -3.43 -6.64
C LEU A 134 6.55 -4.39 -6.62
N ASN A 135 6.89 -4.93 -5.45
CA ASN A 135 7.98 -5.87 -5.30
C ASN A 135 7.73 -7.16 -6.11
N ARG A 136 6.57 -7.79 -5.94
CA ARG A 136 6.29 -9.07 -6.61
C ARG A 136 6.21 -8.98 -8.13
N GLU A 137 5.74 -7.87 -8.66
CA GLU A 137 5.48 -7.74 -10.10
C GLU A 137 6.61 -7.07 -10.86
N PHE A 138 7.47 -6.32 -10.17
CA PHE A 138 8.50 -5.49 -10.78
C PHE A 138 9.87 -5.51 -10.07
N ASN A 139 10.01 -6.23 -8.96
CA ASN A 139 11.22 -6.25 -8.13
C ASN A 139 11.71 -4.85 -7.72
N GLU A 140 10.77 -3.94 -7.43
CA GLU A 140 11.05 -2.60 -6.93
C GLU A 140 10.48 -2.44 -5.52
N THR A 141 11.12 -1.65 -4.67
CA THR A 141 10.64 -1.33 -3.32
C THR A 141 10.37 0.18 -3.17
N LEU A 142 9.46 0.52 -2.25
CA LEU A 142 9.16 1.91 -1.85
C LEU A 142 9.52 2.18 -0.40
N ILE A 143 9.42 1.14 0.42
CA ILE A 143 9.73 1.18 1.84
C ILE A 143 11.12 0.58 1.99
N GLU A 144 12.08 1.40 2.42
CA GLU A 144 13.41 0.92 2.78
C GLU A 144 13.38 0.28 4.16
N THR A 145 14.21 -0.76 4.36
CA THR A 145 14.42 -1.38 5.66
C THR A 145 15.00 -0.36 6.64
N SER A 146 14.37 -0.20 7.81
CA SER A 146 14.90 0.66 8.87
C SER A 146 15.90 -0.13 9.72
N ILE A 147 17.13 0.36 9.87
CA ILE A 147 18.12 -0.22 10.79
C ILE A 147 17.80 0.19 12.25
N ASP A 148 16.99 1.23 12.45
CA ASP A 148 16.60 1.74 13.77
C ASP A 148 15.10 1.45 14.06
N PRO A 149 14.81 0.50 14.95
CA PRO A 149 13.45 0.15 15.37
C PRO A 149 12.88 1.01 16.51
N GLU A 150 13.69 1.85 17.16
CA GLU A 150 13.24 2.77 18.23
C GLU A 150 12.78 4.14 17.68
N ASN A 151 13.20 4.52 16.47
CA ASN A 151 12.89 5.84 15.86
C ASN A 151 11.87 5.80 14.70
N GLY A 152 10.89 4.89 14.70
CA GLY A 152 9.97 4.78 13.55
C GLY A 152 8.58 4.19 13.81
N LEU A 153 8.05 3.55 12.76
CA LEU A 153 6.69 3.04 12.67
C LEU A 153 6.37 1.93 13.69
N SER A 154 7.36 1.18 14.16
CA SER A 154 7.19 0.06 15.10
C SER A 154 6.64 0.46 16.47
N GLY A 155 6.91 1.68 16.93
CA GLY A 155 6.34 2.23 18.17
C GLY A 155 4.88 2.68 18.03
N ASN A 156 4.37 2.82 16.80
CA ASN A 156 3.00 3.24 16.55
C ASN A 156 2.04 2.05 16.65
N GLU A 157 1.14 2.07 17.65
CA GLU A 157 0.18 0.99 17.90
C GLU A 157 -0.71 0.69 16.68
N ILE A 158 -1.10 1.71 15.93
CA ILE A 158 -1.93 1.57 14.74
C ILE A 158 -1.16 0.94 13.59
N TRP A 159 0.10 1.33 13.42
CA TRP A 159 1.00 0.66 12.48
C TRP A 159 1.15 -0.82 12.80
N ARG A 160 1.39 -1.16 14.08
CA ARG A 160 1.46 -2.55 14.53
C ARG A 160 0.18 -3.32 14.21
N LYS A 161 -0.99 -2.79 14.56
CA LYS A 161 -2.29 -3.44 14.24
C LYS A 161 -2.46 -3.67 12.73
N GLY A 162 -2.15 -2.67 11.91
CA GLY A 162 -2.26 -2.79 10.45
C GLY A 162 -1.30 -3.80 9.84
N THR A 163 -0.05 -3.84 10.33
CA THR A 163 0.98 -4.77 9.85
C THR A 163 0.72 -6.21 10.29
N GLU A 164 0.21 -6.44 11.50
CA GLU A 164 -0.21 -7.76 11.98
C GLU A 164 -1.43 -8.29 11.19
N ASP A 165 -2.43 -7.43 10.91
CA ASP A 165 -3.58 -7.80 10.06
C ASP A 165 -3.11 -8.17 8.63
N PHE A 166 -2.25 -7.35 8.04
CA PHE A 166 -1.69 -7.62 6.72
C PHE A 166 -0.90 -8.93 6.68
N ALA A 167 0.01 -9.16 7.64
CA ALA A 167 0.80 -10.38 7.73
C ALA A 167 -0.08 -11.64 7.82
N LYS A 168 -1.14 -11.58 8.64
CA LYS A 168 -2.10 -12.67 8.79
C LYS A 168 -2.80 -12.99 7.47
N ASN A 169 -3.24 -11.97 6.73
CA ASN A 169 -3.90 -12.16 5.43
C ASN A 169 -2.92 -12.71 4.38
N LEU A 170 -1.69 -12.21 4.36
CA LEU A 170 -0.63 -12.66 3.47
C LEU A 170 -0.26 -14.14 3.70
N ALA A 171 -0.04 -14.53 4.96
CA ALA A 171 0.30 -15.90 5.31
C ALA A 171 -0.85 -16.86 4.98
N LYS A 172 -2.10 -16.46 5.23
CA LYS A 172 -3.27 -17.25 4.84
C LYS A 172 -3.34 -17.48 3.33
N LEU A 173 -3.07 -16.45 2.52
CA LEU A 173 -3.09 -16.55 1.05
C LEU A 173 -2.02 -17.52 0.53
N ASN A 174 -0.87 -17.57 1.19
CA ASN A 174 0.28 -18.38 0.77
C ASN A 174 0.40 -19.73 1.53
N ASN A 175 -0.58 -20.07 2.38
CA ASN A 175 -0.52 -21.24 3.27
C ASN A 175 0.77 -21.32 4.09
N LYS A 176 1.18 -20.17 4.65
CA LYS A 176 2.37 -19.99 5.51
C LYS A 176 1.95 -19.63 6.93
N LYS A 177 2.91 -19.64 7.85
CA LYS A 177 2.73 -19.17 9.24
C LYS A 177 3.24 -17.73 9.37
N VAL A 178 2.63 -17.00 10.29
CA VAL A 178 3.18 -15.73 10.80
C VAL A 178 3.83 -16.02 12.14
N TYR A 179 5.04 -15.53 12.33
CA TYR A 179 5.78 -15.64 13.58
C TYR A 179 5.78 -14.31 14.32
N GLU A 180 6.16 -14.36 15.59
CA GLU A 180 6.42 -13.16 16.37
C GLU A 180 7.83 -12.68 16.11
N CYS A 181 8.00 -11.38 15.84
CA CYS A 181 9.30 -10.77 15.66
C CYS A 181 10.00 -10.67 17.01
N TRP A 182 11.21 -11.20 17.15
CA TRP A 182 11.98 -11.10 18.40
C TRP A 182 12.39 -9.66 18.76
N PHE A 183 12.32 -8.73 17.80
CA PHE A 183 12.78 -7.36 17.99
C PHE A 183 11.65 -6.47 18.55
N CYS A 184 10.50 -6.45 17.86
CA CYS A 184 9.38 -5.58 18.22
C CYS A 184 8.17 -6.34 18.80
N TYR A 185 8.29 -7.66 18.98
CA TYR A 185 7.26 -8.55 19.52
C TYR A 185 5.93 -8.56 18.75
N SER A 186 5.91 -8.02 17.54
CA SER A 186 4.72 -8.00 16.69
C SER A 186 4.53 -9.36 15.99
N LYS A 187 3.27 -9.77 15.82
CA LYS A 187 2.92 -10.96 15.04
C LYS A 187 2.86 -10.63 13.55
N SER A 188 3.98 -10.19 13.02
CA SER A 188 4.12 -9.76 11.61
C SER A 188 5.39 -10.29 10.94
N PHE A 189 6.03 -11.32 11.52
CA PHE A 189 7.26 -11.90 10.99
C PHE A 189 6.93 -12.98 9.94
N VAL A 190 7.32 -12.74 8.69
CA VAL A 190 6.93 -13.56 7.54
C VAL A 190 8.15 -13.95 6.69
N ASP A 191 8.01 -15.02 5.93
CA ASP A 191 9.03 -15.52 4.97
C ASP A 191 9.27 -14.46 3.87
N LYS A 192 10.53 -14.10 3.58
CA LYS A 192 10.84 -13.07 2.57
C LYS A 192 10.31 -13.43 1.18
N LYS A 193 10.11 -14.72 0.89
CA LYS A 193 9.53 -15.20 -0.39
C LYS A 193 8.09 -14.76 -0.61
N ILE A 194 7.36 -14.39 0.46
CA ILE A 194 5.97 -13.93 0.34
C ILE A 194 5.84 -12.41 0.50
N PHE A 195 6.79 -11.75 1.16
CA PHE A 195 6.88 -10.30 1.27
C PHE A 195 8.28 -9.87 1.71
N THR A 196 8.85 -8.90 1.01
CA THR A 196 10.13 -8.30 1.35
C THR A 196 10.13 -6.80 1.06
N CYS A 197 10.90 -6.05 1.86
CA CYS A 197 11.28 -4.67 1.58
C CYS A 197 12.70 -4.57 0.99
N ASP A 198 13.37 -5.71 0.77
CA ASP A 198 14.68 -5.81 0.15
C ASP A 198 14.57 -6.00 -1.37
N GLU A 199 15.48 -5.38 -2.13
CA GLU A 199 15.49 -5.50 -3.61
C GLU A 199 16.24 -6.74 -4.12
N LEU A 200 17.11 -7.34 -3.30
CA LEU A 200 18.12 -8.31 -3.75
C LEU A 200 18.22 -9.60 -2.93
N ASP A 201 17.45 -9.73 -1.85
CA ASP A 201 17.50 -10.91 -0.96
C ASP A 201 16.08 -11.38 -0.60
N ASP A 202 15.74 -12.59 -1.07
CA ASP A 202 14.47 -13.27 -0.79
C ASP A 202 14.62 -14.43 0.21
N GLU A 203 15.80 -14.60 0.81
CA GLU A 203 16.05 -15.59 1.85
C GLU A 203 15.78 -15.05 3.25
N GLY A 204 15.37 -15.94 4.16
CA GLY A 204 15.08 -15.59 5.55
C GLY A 204 13.69 -14.99 5.78
N PHE A 205 13.61 -14.04 6.70
CA PHE A 205 12.35 -13.50 7.21
C PHE A 205 12.36 -11.97 7.29
N GLN A 206 11.19 -11.38 7.01
CA GLN A 206 10.93 -9.94 7.13
C GLN A 206 9.91 -9.71 8.24
N CYS A 207 10.22 -8.82 9.17
CA CYS A 207 9.22 -8.24 10.06
C CYS A 207 8.54 -7.07 9.36
N ILE A 208 7.23 -7.15 9.12
CA ILE A 208 6.50 -6.07 8.43
C ILE A 208 6.32 -4.85 9.34
N THR A 209 6.27 -5.03 10.66
CA THR A 209 6.10 -3.92 11.62
C THR A 209 7.36 -3.08 11.77
N CYS A 210 8.52 -3.67 12.04
CA CYS A 210 9.76 -2.91 12.22
C CYS A 210 10.61 -2.84 10.95
N LEU A 211 10.16 -3.47 9.85
CA LEU A 211 10.84 -3.49 8.55
C LEU A 211 12.27 -4.06 8.60
N ASN A 212 12.60 -4.83 9.64
CA ASN A 212 13.87 -5.55 9.76
C ASN A 212 13.81 -6.90 9.05
N SER A 213 14.91 -7.21 8.39
CA SER A 213 15.19 -8.47 7.71
C SER A 213 16.18 -9.30 8.52
N PHE A 214 16.02 -10.63 8.50
CA PHE A 214 16.88 -11.60 9.20
C PHE A 214 17.08 -12.86 8.38
#